data_AF-A0A8R1EDJ4-F1
#
_entry.id   AF-A0A8R1EDJ4-F1
#
_cell.length_a   1.000
_cell.length_b   1.000
_cell.length_c   1.000
_cell.angle_alpha   90.00
_cell.angle_beta   90.00
_cell.angle_gamma   90.00
#
_symmetry.space_group_name_H-M   'P 1'
#
loop_
_entity.id
_entity.type
_entity.pdbx_description
1 polymer ?
#
loop_
_entity_poly.entity_id
_entity_poly.type
_entity_poly.pdbx_seq_one_letter_code
_entity_poly.pdbx_strand_id
1 'polypeptide(L)' 'VMQDQAATLTLTSRAFYNNVLGEYEEYITKLFGYDKVLPMNTGVEACESAVKLARRWAYDVKGVKENEAVKN' A
#
# COMPACT_ATOMS: atom_id res chain seq x y z
N VAL A 1 -4.35 22.94 -7.85
CA VAL A 1 -3.78 21.59 -7.67
C VAL A 1 -4.83 20.49 -7.89
N MET A 2 -5.82 20.29 -7.01
CA MET A 2 -6.80 19.19 -7.17
C MET A 2 -7.63 19.30 -8.46
N GLN A 3 -8.20 20.49 -8.75
CA GLN A 3 -9.00 20.72 -9.97
C GLN A 3 -8.17 20.51 -11.24
N ASP A 4 -6.91 20.95 -11.25
CA ASP A 4 -6.00 20.80 -12.39
C ASP A 4 -5.68 19.32 -12.68
N GLN A 5 -5.40 18.54 -11.63
CA GLN A 5 -5.19 17.10 -11.77
C GLN A 5 -6.47 16.40 -12.23
N ALA A 6 -7.64 16.78 -11.67
CA ALA A 6 -8.92 16.19 -12.05
C ALA A 6 -9.29 16.48 -13.51
N ALA A 7 -8.93 17.65 -14.04
CA ALA A 7 -9.10 17.99 -15.45
C ALA A 7 -8.12 17.24 -16.38
N THR A 8 -7.00 16.75 -15.83
CA THR A 8 -5.97 16.03 -16.59
C THR A 8 -6.23 14.53 -16.60
N LEU A 9 -6.29 13.89 -15.43
CA LEU A 9 -6.50 12.44 -15.28
C LEU A 9 -6.88 12.08 -13.83
N THR A 10 -7.96 11.33 -13.68
CA THR A 10 -8.50 10.93 -12.36
C THR A 10 -8.21 9.48 -11.98
N LEU A 11 -8.20 8.53 -12.94
CA LEU A 11 -8.04 7.11 -12.64
C LEU A 11 -7.39 6.36 -13.80
N THR A 12 -6.35 5.58 -13.48
CA THR A 12 -5.68 4.63 -14.41
C THR A 12 -5.74 3.18 -13.93
N SER A 13 -6.48 2.92 -12.84
CA SER A 13 -6.34 1.72 -12.01
C SER A 13 -4.87 1.54 -11.54
N ARG A 14 -4.48 0.32 -11.14
CA ARG A 14 -3.07 -0.06 -10.95
C ARG A 14 -2.52 -0.89 -12.13
N ALA A 15 -3.32 -1.09 -13.17
CA ALA A 15 -2.94 -1.85 -14.37
C ALA A 15 -2.08 -1.03 -15.34
N PHE A 16 -2.16 0.30 -15.29
CA PHE A 16 -1.36 1.21 -16.12
C PHE A 16 -0.58 2.17 -15.23
N TYR A 17 0.62 2.54 -15.69
CA TYR A 17 1.40 3.59 -15.05
C TYR A 17 0.76 4.96 -15.31
N ASN A 18 0.94 5.88 -14.36
CA ASN A 18 0.65 7.29 -14.52
C ASN A 18 1.82 8.11 -13.95
N ASN A 19 1.87 9.38 -14.32
CA ASN A 19 2.99 10.28 -14.01
C ASN A 19 2.97 10.84 -12.57
N VAL A 20 1.96 10.54 -11.75
CA VAL A 20 1.79 11.17 -10.41
C VAL A 20 2.03 10.18 -9.28
N LEU A 21 1.62 8.91 -9.46
CA LEU A 21 1.70 7.90 -8.41
C LEU A 21 3.14 7.66 -7.92
N GLY A 22 4.11 7.54 -8.83
CA GLY A 22 5.50 7.30 -8.46
C GLY A 22 6.14 8.46 -7.66
N GLU A 23 5.87 9.70 -8.07
CA GLU A 23 6.36 10.89 -7.36
C GLU A 23 5.77 10.99 -5.95
N TYR A 24 4.48 10.66 -5.81
CA TYR A 24 3.81 10.56 -4.51
C TYR A 24 4.42 9.44 -3.65
N GLU A 25 4.64 8.25 -4.21
CA GLU A 25 5.21 7.11 -3.49
C GLU A 25 6.64 7.44 -2.99
N GLU A 26 7.48 8.09 -3.81
CA GLU A 26 8.83 8.56 -3.44
C GLU A 26 8.80 9.65 -2.36
N TYR A 27 7.91 10.65 -2.50
CA TYR A 27 7.78 11.72 -1.51
C TYR A 27 7.44 11.18 -0.12
N ILE A 28 6.43 10.29 -0.04
CA ILE A 28 5.97 9.72 1.23
C ILE A 28 7.02 8.83 1.88
N THR A 29 7.68 7.97 1.09
CA THR A 29 8.74 7.08 1.60
C THR A 29 9.91 7.86 2.16
N LYS A 30 10.36 8.93 1.48
CA LYS A 30 11.39 9.84 2.00
C LYS A 30 10.96 10.60 3.25
N LEU A 31 9.71 11.06 3.29
CA LEU A 31 9.18 11.84 4.42
C LEU A 31 9.15 11.03 5.71
N PHE A 32 8.73 9.77 5.66
CA PHE A 32 8.58 8.91 6.85
C PHE A 32 9.73 7.93 7.08
N GLY A 33 10.71 7.85 6.16
CA GLY A 33 11.86 6.96 6.29
C GLY A 33 11.54 5.47 6.09
N TYR A 34 10.58 5.16 5.23
CA TYR A 34 10.23 3.78 4.85
C TYR A 34 10.70 3.44 3.44
N ASP A 35 10.96 2.17 3.16
CA ASP A 35 11.41 1.73 1.83
C ASP A 35 10.30 1.72 0.76
N LYS A 36 9.04 1.53 1.17
CA LYS A 36 7.87 1.37 0.28
C LYS A 36 6.61 1.91 0.94
N VAL A 37 5.63 2.26 0.10
CA VAL A 37 4.27 2.61 0.53
C VAL A 37 3.25 1.82 -0.31
N LEU A 38 2.14 1.41 0.32
CA LEU A 38 0.98 0.82 -0.34
C LEU A 38 -0.25 1.70 -0.06
N PRO A 39 -0.65 2.58 -0.99
CA PRO A 39 -1.76 3.50 -0.78
C PRO A 39 -3.11 2.79 -0.82
N MET A 40 -3.99 3.09 0.14
CA MET A 40 -5.38 2.61 0.22
C MET A 40 -6.35 3.78 0.35
N ASN A 41 -7.65 3.56 0.14
CA ASN A 41 -8.64 4.64 0.09
C ASN A 41 -9.15 4.99 1.49
N THR A 42 -9.30 3.99 2.36
CA THR A 42 -9.81 4.16 3.73
C THR A 42 -8.82 3.64 4.78
N GLY A 43 -8.97 4.11 6.02
CA GLY A 43 -8.19 3.61 7.15
C GLY A 43 -8.42 2.13 7.45
N VAL A 44 -9.64 1.62 7.23
CA VAL A 44 -9.98 0.21 7.44
C VAL A 44 -9.22 -0.67 6.45
N GLU A 45 -9.20 -0.29 5.18
CA GLU A 45 -8.43 -0.99 4.14
C GLU A 45 -6.92 -1.00 4.44
N ALA A 46 -6.38 0.09 4.99
CA ALA A 46 -4.98 0.15 5.40
C ALA A 46 -4.68 -0.85 6.54
N CYS A 47 -5.55 -0.92 7.57
CA CYS A 47 -5.41 -1.88 8.67
C CYS A 47 -5.53 -3.34 8.21
N GLU A 48 -6.52 -3.66 7.39
CA GLU A 48 -6.70 -4.98 6.77
C GLU A 48 -5.45 -5.38 5.97
N SER A 49 -4.93 -4.45 5.15
CA SER A 49 -3.72 -4.68 4.35
C SER A 49 -2.49 -4.92 5.22
N ALA A 50 -2.33 -4.17 6.30
CA ALA A 50 -1.24 -4.35 7.26
C ALA A 50 -1.29 -5.73 7.94
N VAL A 51 -2.47 -6.18 8.38
CA VAL A 51 -2.65 -7.51 8.96
C VAL A 51 -2.35 -8.62 7.95
N LYS A 52 -2.81 -8.47 6.71
CA LYS A 52 -2.51 -9.43 5.63
C LYS A 52 -1.02 -9.50 5.33
N LEU A 53 -0.33 -8.36 5.27
CA LEU A 53 1.11 -8.31 5.04
C LEU A 53 1.88 -8.98 6.19
N ALA A 54 1.51 -8.69 7.44
CA ALA A 54 2.13 -9.29 8.62
C ALA A 54 1.94 -10.82 8.65
N ARG A 55 0.75 -11.31 8.32
CA ARG A 55 0.47 -12.76 8.23
C ARG A 55 1.27 -13.43 7.12
N ARG A 56 1.30 -12.83 5.92
CA ARG A 56 2.11 -13.32 4.78
C ARG A 56 3.58 -13.44 5.18
N TRP A 57 4.14 -12.40 5.80
CA TRP A 57 5.51 -12.41 6.29
C TRP A 57 5.76 -13.48 7.37
N ALA A 58 4.81 -13.66 8.29
CA ALA A 58 4.93 -14.67 9.34
C ALA A 58 5.07 -16.10 8.78
N TYR A 59 4.32 -16.41 7.72
CA TYR A 59 4.42 -17.71 7.05
C TYR A 59 5.66 -17.79 6.15
N ASP A 60 5.84 -16.83 5.25
CA ASP A 60 6.87 -16.90 4.19
C ASP A 60 8.29 -16.68 4.71
N VAL A 61 8.47 -15.84 5.73
CA VAL A 61 9.79 -15.41 6.22
C VAL A 61 10.08 -15.94 7.62
N LYS A 62 9.14 -15.81 8.56
CA LYS A 62 9.35 -16.27 9.95
C LYS A 62 9.19 -17.79 10.09
N GLY A 63 8.49 -18.45 9.17
CA GLY A 63 8.27 -19.90 9.19
C GLY A 63 7.25 -20.37 10.24
N VAL A 64 6.26 -19.52 10.57
CA VAL A 64 5.13 -19.92 11.43
C VAL A 64 4.36 -21.06 10.73
N LYS A 65 3.88 -22.05 11.49
CA LYS A 65 3.11 -23.16 10.91
C LYS A 65 1.79 -22.66 10.34
N GLU A 66 1.30 -23.35 9.33
CA GLU A 66 0.02 -23.05 8.71
C GLU A 66 -1.10 -22.96 9.75
N ASN A 67 -1.97 -21.95 9.61
CA ASN A 67 -3.07 -21.65 10.52
C ASN A 67 -2.67 -21.21 11.95
N GLU A 68 -1.39 -20.97 12.24
CA GLU A 68 -0.94 -20.48 13.56
C GLU A 68 -0.64 -18.96 13.59
N ALA A 69 -0.72 -18.23 12.47
CA ALA A 69 -0.59 -16.76 12.45
C ALA A 69 -1.95 -16.02 12.52
N VAL A 70 -3.02 -16.75 12.83
CA VAL A 70 -4.37 -16.25 13.11
C VAL A 70 -4.67 -16.58 14.58
N LYS A 71 -4.94 -15.57 15.41
CA LYS A 71 -5.52 -15.82 16.73
C LYS A 71 -6.96 -16.29 16.54
N ASN A 72 -7.29 -17.45 17.08
CA ASN A 72 -8.67 -17.78 17.46
C ASN A 72 -9.05 -16.98 18.71
#